data_AF-A0A4Y7Q0I4-F1
#
_entry.id   AF-A0A4Y7Q0I4-F1
#
_cell.length_a   1.000
_cell.length_b   1.000
_cell.length_c   1.000
_cell.angle_alpha   90.00
_cell.angle_beta   90.00
_cell.angle_gamma   90.00
#
_symmetry.space_group_name_H-M   'P 1'
#
loop_
_entity.id
_entity.type
_entity.pdbx_description
1 polymer ?
#
loop_
_entity_poly.entity_id
_entity_poly.type
_entity_poly.pdbx_seq_one_letter_code
_entity_poly.pdbx_strand_id
1 'polypeptide(L)'
;MHRSHLTDRSLGTLLMTVKSQSQRWRRLDVTIPSNFEEILFSPLRMKDVAILEHASIRTWESSSNHARNELQFSLSAAPRLECVVLRSNIRVTFDGPVQHSLKHLTFHRDYDVKTHQADLGACLKQYPFLQTLSYPLHSSSLPKTLPAILNHTHIQSLNLRIHMGCDLGLLFHHLILPALTDLVLDIEDDWIPKKNWPHLLTLLKHSRPPLTSLTLIGFPTMERNLIECLKCTTDLRKLTARAVGCTDATLKALTVNDSDPSSILCPRLQCLDLGVDSCFSLEAKKALILSRWGGHGHGSHSSLVPGKELTELWASYKPDVNDISTDPAIAKCISEGFCLDFEWW
;
A
#
# COMPACT_ATOMS: atom_id res chain seq x y z
N MET A 1 34.21 9.65 5.38
CA MET A 1 34.44 8.37 6.09
C MET A 1 35.21 7.44 5.16
N HIS A 2 36.50 7.19 5.40
CA HIS A 2 37.25 6.15 4.69
C HIS A 2 36.83 4.79 5.23
N ARG A 3 35.95 4.07 4.50
CA ARG A 3 35.76 2.64 4.74
C ARG A 3 37.06 1.92 4.40
N SER A 4 37.59 1.15 5.33
CA SER A 4 38.85 0.42 5.18
C SER A 4 38.70 -0.73 4.20
N HIS A 5 39.47 -0.78 3.10
CA HIS A 5 39.47 -1.88 2.12
C HIS A 5 39.59 -3.30 2.71
N LEU A 6 40.13 -3.44 3.93
CA LEU A 6 40.23 -4.72 4.66
C LEU A 6 38.86 -5.30 5.06
N THR A 7 37.83 -4.46 5.27
CA THR A 7 36.49 -4.94 5.61
C THR A 7 35.81 -5.60 4.43
N ASP A 8 36.06 -5.11 3.21
CA ASP A 8 35.39 -5.60 2.00
C ASP A 8 35.86 -6.99 1.60
N ARG A 9 37.18 -7.27 1.68
CA ARG A 9 37.72 -8.60 1.39
C ARG A 9 37.20 -9.63 2.37
N SER A 10 37.18 -9.30 3.66
CA SER A 10 36.72 -10.18 4.72
C SER A 10 35.23 -10.49 4.57
N LEU A 11 34.41 -9.47 4.27
CA LEU A 11 32.99 -9.64 3.98
C LEU A 11 32.76 -10.50 2.73
N GLY A 12 33.51 -10.28 1.66
CA GLY A 12 33.44 -11.10 0.45
C GLY A 12 33.71 -12.58 0.73
N THR A 13 34.75 -12.89 1.50
CA THR A 13 35.06 -14.28 1.91
C THR A 13 33.94 -14.89 2.77
N LEU A 14 33.38 -14.12 3.72
CA LEU A 14 32.25 -14.57 4.52
C LEU A 14 31.03 -14.87 3.65
N LEU A 15 30.67 -13.98 2.73
CA LEU A 15 29.52 -14.15 1.84
C LEU A 15 29.70 -15.34 0.88
N MET A 16 30.92 -15.60 0.40
CA MET A 16 31.23 -16.81 -0.37
C MET A 16 31.05 -18.08 0.47
N THR A 17 31.42 -18.03 1.75
CA THR A 17 31.19 -19.15 2.68
C THR A 17 29.70 -19.38 2.91
N VAL A 18 28.93 -18.31 3.12
CA VAL A 18 27.46 -18.37 3.26
C VAL A 18 26.84 -18.93 1.98
N LYS A 19 27.24 -18.42 0.81
CA LYS A 19 26.83 -18.90 -0.52
C LYS A 19 27.06 -20.41 -0.68
N SER A 20 28.20 -20.95 -0.19
CA SER A 20 28.49 -22.38 -0.29
C SER A 20 27.46 -23.28 0.43
N GLN A 21 26.66 -22.71 1.33
CA GLN A 21 25.62 -23.40 2.09
C GLN A 21 24.20 -23.16 1.53
N SER A 22 24.05 -22.60 0.32
CA SER A 22 22.76 -22.17 -0.23
C SER A 22 21.70 -23.25 -0.32
N GLN A 23 22.11 -24.49 -0.59
CA GLN A 23 21.22 -25.65 -0.67
C GLN A 23 20.56 -25.98 0.67
N ARG A 24 21.06 -25.43 1.78
CA ARG A 24 20.55 -25.64 3.14
C ARG A 24 19.74 -24.44 3.64
N TRP A 25 19.64 -23.36 2.87
CA TRP A 25 18.91 -22.17 3.29
C TRP A 25 17.42 -22.44 3.28
N ARG A 26 16.80 -22.46 4.47
CA ARG A 26 15.34 -22.34 4.61
C ARG A 26 14.90 -20.89 4.76
N ARG A 27 15.73 -20.09 5.44
CA ARG A 27 15.51 -18.66 5.64
C ARG A 27 16.79 -17.91 5.31
N LEU A 28 16.67 -16.89 4.48
CA LEU A 28 17.70 -15.92 4.16
C LEU A 28 17.20 -14.56 4.62
N ASP A 29 17.91 -13.93 5.54
CA ASP A 29 17.63 -12.59 6.04
C ASP A 29 18.97 -11.84 6.06
N VAL A 30 19.17 -10.97 5.07
CA VAL A 30 20.48 -10.40 4.78
C VAL A 30 20.36 -8.93 4.49
N THR A 31 21.29 -8.16 5.07
CA THR A 31 21.51 -6.77 4.72
C THR A 31 22.97 -6.65 4.27
N ILE A 32 23.20 -6.32 2.99
CA ILE A 32 24.55 -6.29 2.40
C ILE A 32 24.80 -5.02 1.58
N PRO A 33 26.06 -4.61 1.36
CA PRO A 33 26.37 -3.58 0.38
C PRO A 33 26.03 -4.02 -1.05
N SER A 34 25.60 -3.09 -1.90
CA SER A 34 25.17 -3.37 -3.28
C SER A 34 26.24 -4.06 -4.14
N ASN A 35 27.53 -3.86 -3.86
CA ASN A 35 28.62 -4.50 -4.61
C ASN A 35 28.79 -6.00 -4.32
N PHE A 36 28.09 -6.55 -3.33
CA PHE A 36 28.12 -7.98 -3.01
C PHE A 36 26.84 -8.74 -3.40
N GLU A 37 25.87 -8.06 -4.03
CA GLU A 37 24.60 -8.66 -4.45
C GLU A 37 24.85 -9.92 -5.30
N GLU A 38 25.72 -9.82 -6.30
CA GLU A 38 26.02 -10.93 -7.23
C GLU A 38 26.41 -12.23 -6.52
N ILE A 39 27.12 -12.14 -5.39
CA ILE A 39 27.52 -13.29 -4.58
C ILE A 39 26.29 -13.99 -4.01
N LEU A 40 25.40 -13.26 -3.32
CA LEU A 40 24.22 -13.83 -2.67
C LEU A 40 23.11 -14.21 -3.64
N PHE A 41 23.00 -13.55 -4.80
CA PHE A 41 21.96 -13.84 -5.80
C PHE A 41 22.36 -14.93 -6.80
N SER A 42 23.64 -15.30 -6.87
CA SER A 42 24.07 -16.39 -7.75
C SER A 42 23.40 -17.74 -7.45
N PRO A 43 23.20 -18.20 -6.20
CA PRO A 43 22.44 -19.43 -5.93
C PRO A 43 20.97 -19.37 -6.35
N LEU A 44 20.33 -18.21 -6.20
CA LEU A 44 18.95 -17.98 -6.66
C LEU A 44 18.85 -18.11 -8.18
N ARG A 45 19.87 -17.68 -8.94
CA ARG A 45 19.92 -17.86 -10.41
C ARG A 45 20.26 -19.30 -10.81
N MET A 46 21.13 -19.96 -10.07
CA MET A 46 21.58 -21.34 -10.33
C MET A 46 20.56 -22.40 -9.89
N LYS A 47 19.44 -22.00 -9.25
CA LYS A 47 18.40 -22.91 -8.72
C LYS A 47 18.92 -23.81 -7.57
N ASP A 48 19.93 -23.33 -6.85
CA ASP A 48 20.58 -24.04 -5.73
C ASP A 48 19.94 -23.73 -4.36
N VAL A 49 18.65 -23.42 -4.34
CA VAL A 49 17.91 -22.91 -3.16
C VAL A 49 16.53 -23.59 -3.02
N ALA A 50 16.47 -24.89 -3.34
CA ALA A 50 15.21 -25.64 -3.45
C ALA A 50 14.38 -25.69 -2.15
N ILE A 51 15.01 -25.52 -0.98
CA ILE A 51 14.35 -25.55 0.33
C ILE A 51 14.13 -24.16 0.94
N LEU A 52 14.39 -23.09 0.19
CA LEU A 52 14.22 -21.72 0.67
C LEU A 52 12.72 -21.40 0.78
N GLU A 53 12.29 -21.03 1.98
CA GLU A 53 10.91 -20.71 2.35
C GLU A 53 10.73 -19.20 2.60
N HIS A 54 11.78 -18.52 3.05
CA HIS A 54 11.74 -17.09 3.37
C HIS A 54 13.00 -16.37 2.87
N ALA A 55 12.82 -15.29 2.12
CA ALA A 55 13.90 -14.41 1.68
C ALA A 55 13.58 -12.96 2.03
N SER A 56 14.36 -12.35 2.91
CA SER A 56 14.38 -10.90 3.12
C SER A 56 15.77 -10.39 2.76
N ILE A 57 15.83 -9.54 1.74
CA ILE A 57 17.10 -9.07 1.20
C ILE A 57 17.07 -7.56 1.11
N ARG A 58 17.99 -6.93 1.82
CA ARG A 58 18.21 -5.49 1.83
C ARG A 58 19.60 -5.16 1.35
N THR A 59 19.70 -4.19 0.47
CA THR A 59 20.98 -3.72 -0.03
C THR A 59 21.16 -2.24 0.32
N TRP A 60 22.34 -1.83 0.74
CA TRP A 60 22.64 -0.42 0.98
C TRP A 60 23.67 0.09 -0.02
N GLU A 61 23.74 1.41 -0.18
CA GLU A 61 24.65 2.09 -1.13
C GLU A 61 24.41 1.68 -2.59
N SER A 62 23.15 1.61 -3.00
CA SER A 62 22.82 1.65 -4.43
C SER A 62 23.11 3.06 -4.92
N SER A 63 24.32 3.30 -5.45
CA SER A 63 24.62 4.54 -6.15
C SER A 63 23.71 4.60 -7.39
N SER A 64 22.66 5.42 -7.34
CA SER A 64 21.62 5.57 -8.36
C SER A 64 22.13 5.90 -9.77
N ASN A 65 23.42 6.22 -9.93
CA ASN A 65 23.95 6.86 -11.14
C ASN A 65 24.80 5.95 -12.04
N HIS A 66 24.98 4.68 -11.69
CA HIS A 66 25.73 3.77 -12.55
C HIS A 66 24.79 2.71 -13.12
N ALA A 67 24.76 2.62 -14.44
CA ALA A 67 24.09 1.59 -15.23
C ALA A 67 24.70 0.20 -14.95
N ARG A 68 24.60 -0.26 -13.70
CA ARG A 68 24.93 -1.63 -13.34
C ARG A 68 23.94 -2.55 -14.04
N ASN A 69 24.45 -3.69 -14.48
CA ASN A 69 23.63 -4.77 -14.99
C ASN A 69 22.53 -5.07 -13.97
N GLU A 70 21.28 -4.93 -14.39
CA GLU A 70 20.12 -5.23 -13.57
C GLU A 70 20.18 -6.71 -13.18
N LEU A 71 20.38 -6.99 -11.89
CA LEU A 71 20.40 -8.35 -11.40
C LEU A 71 18.98 -8.91 -11.47
N GLN A 72 18.87 -10.12 -12.01
CA GLN A 72 17.61 -10.78 -12.22
C GLN A 72 17.62 -12.17 -11.61
N PHE A 73 16.54 -12.58 -10.95
CA PHE A 73 16.31 -13.99 -10.62
C PHE A 73 14.84 -14.39 -10.77
N SER A 74 14.63 -15.66 -11.06
CA SER A 74 13.32 -16.27 -11.18
C SER A 74 12.88 -16.84 -9.83
N LEU A 75 11.64 -16.57 -9.41
CA LEU A 75 11.07 -17.24 -8.25
C LEU A 75 10.93 -18.76 -8.47
N SER A 76 10.93 -19.22 -9.73
CA SER A 76 10.90 -20.64 -10.06
C SER A 76 12.08 -21.44 -9.51
N ALA A 77 13.18 -20.75 -9.19
CA ALA A 77 14.37 -21.33 -8.59
C ALA A 77 14.18 -21.81 -7.14
N ALA A 78 13.17 -21.30 -6.43
CA ALA A 78 12.89 -21.59 -5.03
C ALA A 78 11.43 -22.04 -4.87
N PRO A 79 11.08 -23.28 -5.24
CA PRO A 79 9.69 -23.74 -5.29
C PRO A 79 8.98 -23.78 -3.93
N ARG A 80 9.72 -23.73 -2.82
CA ARG A 80 9.16 -23.69 -1.45
C ARG A 80 9.01 -22.28 -0.89
N LEU A 81 9.35 -21.26 -1.67
CA LEU A 81 9.40 -19.87 -1.21
C LEU A 81 7.99 -19.37 -0.90
N GLU A 82 7.76 -19.03 0.36
CA GLU A 82 6.48 -18.52 0.86
C GLU A 82 6.49 -17.00 1.04
N CYS A 83 7.65 -16.43 1.36
CA CYS A 83 7.80 -15.01 1.67
C CYS A 83 9.04 -14.41 0.99
N VAL A 84 8.83 -13.30 0.28
CA VAL A 84 9.87 -12.50 -0.35
C VAL A 84 9.70 -11.04 0.02
N VAL A 85 10.73 -10.47 0.64
CA VAL A 85 10.82 -9.05 0.98
C VAL A 85 12.09 -8.49 0.37
N LEU A 86 11.94 -7.55 -0.57
CA LEU A 86 13.05 -6.97 -1.32
C LEU A 86 13.17 -5.48 -1.03
N ARG A 87 14.36 -5.10 -0.58
CA ARG A 87 14.87 -3.74 -0.40
C ARG A 87 16.14 -3.61 -1.25
N SER A 88 15.98 -3.82 -2.55
CA SER A 88 17.09 -3.91 -3.52
C SER A 88 16.56 -3.63 -4.92
N ASN A 89 17.40 -3.11 -5.81
CA ASN A 89 17.16 -2.88 -7.24
C ASN A 89 17.09 -4.16 -8.10
N ILE A 90 16.63 -5.27 -7.53
CA ILE A 90 16.72 -6.59 -8.16
C ILE A 90 15.42 -6.92 -8.85
N ARG A 91 15.53 -7.30 -10.11
CA ARG A 91 14.40 -7.70 -10.91
C ARG A 91 14.02 -9.13 -10.61
N VAL A 92 12.78 -9.32 -10.17
CA VAL A 92 12.19 -10.63 -10.01
C VAL A 92 11.45 -10.98 -11.30
N THR A 93 11.72 -12.16 -11.85
CA THR A 93 10.90 -12.68 -12.94
C THR A 93 9.96 -13.77 -12.48
N PHE A 94 8.80 -13.74 -13.13
CA PHE A 94 7.69 -14.66 -12.93
C PHE A 94 7.62 -15.54 -14.17
N ASP A 95 8.68 -16.30 -14.41
CA ASP A 95 8.79 -17.31 -15.46
C ASP A 95 8.68 -18.71 -14.85
N GLY A 96 8.05 -19.63 -15.57
CA GLY A 96 7.91 -21.02 -15.14
C GLY A 96 6.47 -21.48 -14.89
N PRO A 97 6.31 -22.70 -14.33
CA PRO A 97 5.00 -23.24 -14.00
C PRO A 97 4.35 -22.46 -12.86
N VAL A 98 3.02 -22.54 -12.77
CA VAL A 98 2.25 -21.99 -11.64
C VAL A 98 2.81 -22.55 -10.33
N GLN A 99 3.07 -21.67 -9.37
CA GLN A 99 3.61 -22.03 -8.07
C GLN A 99 2.62 -21.69 -6.97
N HIS A 100 2.49 -22.57 -5.98
CA HIS A 100 1.43 -22.47 -4.99
C HIS A 100 1.91 -22.03 -3.60
N SER A 101 3.22 -21.89 -3.38
CA SER A 101 3.81 -21.65 -2.07
C SER A 101 3.87 -20.16 -1.69
N LEU A 102 4.05 -19.26 -2.65
CA LEU A 102 4.25 -17.84 -2.36
C LEU A 102 2.98 -17.19 -1.79
N LYS A 103 3.08 -16.67 -0.56
CA LYS A 103 2.03 -15.99 0.19
C LYS A 103 2.31 -14.50 0.31
N HIS A 104 3.58 -14.09 0.43
CA HIS A 104 3.94 -12.69 0.63
C HIS A 104 5.03 -12.27 -0.36
N LEU A 105 4.74 -11.21 -1.12
CA LEU A 105 5.70 -10.58 -2.01
C LEU A 105 5.68 -9.07 -1.76
N THR A 106 6.78 -8.53 -1.26
CA THR A 106 6.90 -7.12 -0.90
C THR A 106 8.16 -6.53 -1.49
N PHE A 107 7.98 -5.47 -2.27
CA PHE A 107 9.04 -4.59 -2.73
C PHE A 107 8.93 -3.27 -1.98
N HIS A 108 10.00 -2.89 -1.27
CA HIS A 108 10.00 -1.68 -0.46
C HIS A 108 10.26 -0.41 -1.28
N ARG A 109 9.73 0.70 -0.76
CA ARG A 109 9.71 2.03 -1.38
C ARG A 109 11.07 2.67 -1.65
N ASP A 110 12.11 2.29 -0.89
CA ASP A 110 13.39 3.02 -0.88
C ASP A 110 14.29 2.71 -2.10
N TYR A 111 13.79 2.00 -3.11
CA TYR A 111 14.59 1.50 -4.24
C TYR A 111 13.85 1.63 -5.57
N ASP A 112 14.57 2.13 -6.59
CA ASP A 112 14.11 2.25 -7.98
C ASP A 112 14.08 0.88 -8.70
N VAL A 113 13.33 -0.07 -8.15
CA VAL A 113 13.15 -1.38 -8.79
C VAL A 113 12.28 -1.18 -10.02
N LYS A 114 12.85 -1.33 -11.21
CA LYS A 114 12.14 -1.23 -12.50
C LYS A 114 11.25 -2.45 -12.73
N THR A 115 10.14 -2.48 -12.03
CA THR A 115 9.08 -3.46 -12.21
C THR A 115 8.15 -3.03 -13.34
N HIS A 116 7.79 -3.97 -14.21
CA HIS A 116 6.84 -3.72 -15.28
C HIS A 116 5.43 -4.20 -14.92
N GLN A 117 4.42 -3.61 -15.57
CA GLN A 117 3.03 -4.01 -15.38
C GLN A 117 2.74 -5.42 -15.94
N ALA A 118 3.46 -5.82 -16.99
CA ALA A 118 3.42 -7.21 -17.48
C ALA A 118 3.89 -8.21 -16.42
N ASP A 119 4.92 -7.85 -15.66
CA ASP A 119 5.46 -8.68 -14.57
C ASP A 119 4.44 -8.80 -13.42
N LEU A 120 3.72 -7.72 -13.09
CA LEU A 120 2.61 -7.78 -12.12
C LEU A 120 1.50 -8.76 -12.57
N GLY A 121 1.10 -8.68 -13.85
CA GLY A 121 0.11 -9.61 -14.40
C GLY A 121 0.58 -11.06 -14.37
N ALA A 122 1.86 -11.31 -14.69
CA ALA A 122 2.47 -12.64 -14.60
C ALA A 122 2.54 -13.15 -13.16
N CYS A 123 2.91 -12.29 -12.21
CA CYS A 123 2.90 -12.59 -10.77
C CYS A 123 1.50 -13.03 -10.31
N LEU A 124 0.48 -12.22 -10.57
CA LEU A 124 -0.89 -12.55 -10.19
C LEU A 124 -1.35 -13.86 -10.84
N LYS A 125 -1.04 -14.09 -12.11
CA LYS A 125 -1.38 -15.36 -12.77
C LYS A 125 -0.66 -16.58 -12.16
N GLN A 126 0.59 -16.44 -11.73
CA GLN A 126 1.41 -17.56 -11.25
C GLN A 126 1.23 -17.91 -9.78
N TYR A 127 0.81 -16.96 -8.94
CA TYR A 127 0.72 -17.13 -7.49
C TYR A 127 -0.72 -16.89 -7.01
N PRO A 128 -1.64 -17.85 -7.22
CA PRO A 128 -3.06 -17.69 -6.86
C PRO A 128 -3.30 -17.62 -5.34
N PHE A 129 -2.38 -18.14 -4.52
CA PHE A 129 -2.46 -18.16 -3.05
C PHE A 129 -1.81 -16.95 -2.36
N LEU A 130 -1.41 -15.94 -3.14
CA LEU A 130 -0.81 -14.73 -2.61
C LEU A 130 -1.78 -14.04 -1.64
N GLN A 131 -1.27 -13.65 -0.47
CA GLN A 131 -2.00 -12.97 0.61
C GLN A 131 -1.63 -11.50 0.71
N THR A 132 -0.35 -11.19 0.51
CA THR A 132 0.17 -9.82 0.56
C THR A 132 0.99 -9.54 -0.68
N LEU A 133 0.62 -8.46 -1.37
CA LEU A 133 1.37 -7.95 -2.51
C LEU A 133 1.66 -6.47 -2.32
N SER A 134 2.93 -6.12 -2.21
CA SER A 134 3.39 -4.73 -2.32
C SER A 134 4.34 -4.64 -3.50
N TYR A 135 3.96 -3.87 -4.52
CA TYR A 135 4.58 -3.91 -5.83
C TYR A 135 4.69 -2.48 -6.42
N PRO A 136 5.90 -1.96 -6.67
CA PRO A 136 6.06 -0.73 -7.44
C PRO A 136 5.72 -1.02 -8.91
N LEU A 137 5.35 -0.01 -9.67
CA LEU A 137 4.98 -0.12 -11.07
C LEU A 137 5.63 1.02 -11.83
N HIS A 138 6.63 0.67 -12.62
CA HIS A 138 7.31 1.61 -13.49
C HIS A 138 6.75 1.53 -14.91
N SER A 139 6.80 2.68 -15.59
CA SER A 139 6.31 2.87 -16.95
C SER A 139 6.62 1.67 -17.84
N SER A 140 5.56 1.02 -18.33
CA SER A 140 5.67 -0.04 -19.33
C SER A 140 4.40 -0.05 -20.16
N SER A 141 4.56 -0.28 -21.46
CA SER A 141 3.40 -0.53 -22.32
C SER A 141 2.73 -1.82 -21.84
N LEU A 142 1.45 -1.73 -21.46
CA LEU A 142 0.66 -2.91 -21.14
C LEU A 142 0.65 -3.87 -22.35
N PRO A 143 0.68 -5.19 -22.12
CA PRO A 143 0.20 -6.13 -23.14
C PRO A 143 -1.18 -5.68 -23.62
N LYS A 144 -1.37 -5.59 -24.95
CA LYS A 144 -2.62 -5.09 -25.56
C LYS A 144 -3.86 -5.92 -25.17
N THR A 145 -3.67 -7.12 -24.63
CA THR A 145 -4.75 -8.02 -24.22
C THR A 145 -4.42 -8.69 -22.89
N LEU A 146 -5.36 -8.61 -21.93
CA LEU A 146 -5.40 -9.45 -20.73
C LEU A 146 -6.50 -10.50 -20.95
N PRO A 147 -6.18 -11.76 -21.24
CA PRO A 147 -7.18 -12.69 -21.79
C PRO A 147 -8.08 -13.40 -20.75
N ALA A 148 -7.94 -13.17 -19.45
CA ALA A 148 -8.77 -13.83 -18.44
C ALA A 148 -9.04 -12.95 -17.22
N ILE A 149 -10.16 -13.23 -16.52
CA ILE A 149 -10.42 -12.70 -15.18
C ILE A 149 -9.51 -13.44 -14.20
N LEU A 150 -8.78 -12.68 -13.38
CA LEU A 150 -7.90 -13.14 -12.32
C LEU A 150 -8.65 -13.07 -10.98
N ASN A 151 -9.08 -14.23 -10.49
CA ASN A 151 -9.75 -14.35 -9.19
C ASN A 151 -8.73 -14.71 -8.10
N HIS A 152 -8.47 -13.79 -7.19
CA HIS A 152 -7.55 -13.97 -6.07
C HIS A 152 -8.29 -13.95 -4.74
N THR A 153 -8.75 -15.12 -4.32
CA THR A 153 -9.52 -15.31 -3.09
C THR A 153 -8.70 -15.19 -1.80
N HIS A 154 -7.39 -15.00 -1.90
CA HIS A 154 -6.48 -14.99 -0.75
C HIS A 154 -5.80 -13.65 -0.51
N ILE A 155 -5.78 -12.72 -1.48
CA ILE A 155 -5.13 -11.42 -1.33
C ILE A 155 -5.91 -10.59 -0.31
N GLN A 156 -5.27 -10.32 0.83
CA GLN A 156 -5.78 -9.51 1.93
C GLN A 156 -5.22 -8.09 1.92
N SER A 157 -3.97 -7.91 1.46
CA SER A 157 -3.34 -6.60 1.34
C SER A 157 -2.72 -6.43 -0.06
N LEU A 158 -3.14 -5.36 -0.73
CA LEU A 158 -2.62 -4.95 -2.03
C LEU A 158 -2.09 -3.51 -1.93
N ASN A 159 -0.79 -3.33 -2.13
CA ASN A 159 -0.12 -2.05 -2.11
C ASN A 159 0.59 -1.83 -3.44
N LEU A 160 0.06 -0.92 -4.26
CA LEU A 160 0.63 -0.57 -5.55
C LEU A 160 1.18 0.85 -5.50
N ARG A 161 2.47 0.98 -5.78
CA ARG A 161 3.11 2.28 -6.03
C ARG A 161 3.23 2.48 -7.53
N ILE A 162 2.69 3.55 -8.06
CA ILE A 162 2.44 3.73 -9.48
C ILE A 162 3.24 4.95 -9.95
N HIS A 163 4.27 4.69 -10.75
CA HIS A 163 5.04 5.73 -11.42
C HIS A 163 4.34 6.13 -12.74
N MET A 164 4.77 7.26 -13.31
CA MET A 164 4.22 7.84 -14.53
C MET A 164 3.98 6.82 -15.67
N GLY A 165 2.82 6.92 -16.32
CA GLY A 165 2.52 6.21 -17.56
C GLY A 165 1.94 4.80 -17.40
N CYS A 166 1.72 4.33 -16.16
CA CYS A 166 1.05 3.05 -15.93
C CYS A 166 -0.48 3.19 -16.00
N ASP A 167 -1.14 2.40 -16.85
CA ASP A 167 -2.61 2.30 -16.88
C ASP A 167 -3.08 1.02 -16.20
N LEU A 168 -3.39 1.14 -14.91
CA LEU A 168 -3.95 0.04 -14.11
C LEU A 168 -5.41 -0.29 -14.47
N GLY A 169 -6.07 0.50 -15.33
CA GLY A 169 -7.49 0.35 -15.62
C GLY A 169 -7.81 -1.02 -16.16
N LEU A 170 -7.06 -1.49 -17.16
CA LEU A 170 -7.24 -2.83 -17.71
C LEU A 170 -7.00 -3.94 -16.69
N LEU A 171 -5.99 -3.80 -15.81
CA LEU A 171 -5.75 -4.79 -14.75
C LEU A 171 -6.93 -4.85 -13.77
N PHE A 172 -7.46 -3.70 -13.33
CA PHE A 172 -8.53 -3.62 -12.33
C PHE A 172 -9.86 -4.16 -12.84
N HIS A 173 -10.14 -4.07 -14.14
CA HIS A 173 -11.32 -4.71 -14.75
C HIS A 173 -11.26 -6.24 -14.71
N HIS A 174 -10.05 -6.80 -14.69
CA HIS A 174 -9.82 -8.24 -14.73
C HIS A 174 -9.58 -8.83 -13.35
N LEU A 175 -9.45 -8.04 -12.29
CA LEU A 175 -9.19 -8.54 -10.94
C LEU A 175 -10.48 -8.69 -10.12
N ILE A 176 -10.58 -9.82 -9.42
CA ILE A 176 -11.59 -10.08 -8.39
C ILE A 176 -10.85 -10.44 -7.09
N LEU A 177 -10.99 -9.59 -6.07
CA LEU A 177 -10.23 -9.65 -4.82
C LEU A 177 -11.19 -9.72 -3.60
N PRO A 178 -11.95 -10.82 -3.40
CA PRO A 178 -13.04 -10.85 -2.43
C PRO A 178 -12.56 -10.88 -0.97
N ALA A 179 -11.29 -11.19 -0.72
CA ALA A 179 -10.69 -11.23 0.62
C ALA A 179 -9.91 -9.94 0.97
N LEU A 180 -9.94 -8.92 0.11
CA LEU A 180 -9.13 -7.71 0.29
C LEU A 180 -9.58 -6.92 1.52
N THR A 181 -8.68 -6.71 2.48
CA THR A 181 -8.94 -5.94 3.70
C THR A 181 -8.17 -4.62 3.74
N ASP A 182 -7.08 -4.53 2.99
CA ASP A 182 -6.18 -3.36 2.94
C ASP A 182 -5.78 -3.06 1.49
N LEU A 183 -6.03 -1.83 1.05
CA LEU A 183 -5.70 -1.36 -0.29
C LEU A 183 -4.93 -0.05 -0.20
N VAL A 184 -3.71 -0.03 -0.75
CA VAL A 184 -2.88 1.16 -0.87
C VAL A 184 -2.58 1.41 -2.34
N LEU A 185 -2.99 2.58 -2.85
CA LEU A 185 -2.66 3.07 -4.18
C LEU A 185 -1.93 4.39 -4.02
N ASP A 186 -0.64 4.37 -4.35
CA ASP A 186 0.29 5.48 -4.14
C ASP A 186 0.86 5.91 -5.48
N ILE A 187 0.53 7.11 -5.91
CA ILE A 187 0.91 7.65 -7.21
C ILE A 187 1.92 8.76 -6.96
N GLU A 188 3.08 8.66 -7.61
CA GLU A 188 4.13 9.66 -7.41
C GLU A 188 3.75 11.05 -7.92
N ASP A 189 4.08 12.07 -7.11
CA ASP A 189 3.60 13.46 -7.18
C ASP A 189 3.85 14.16 -8.52
N ASP A 190 4.83 13.71 -9.30
CA ASP A 190 5.16 14.33 -10.58
C ASP A 190 4.01 14.17 -11.61
N TRP A 191 3.06 13.25 -11.38
CA TRP A 191 1.95 12.99 -12.29
C TRP A 191 0.67 13.70 -11.86
N ILE A 192 0.32 14.80 -12.54
CA ILE A 192 -1.02 15.41 -12.44
C ILE A 192 -1.91 14.79 -13.52
N PRO A 193 -2.79 13.84 -13.18
CA PRO A 193 -3.52 13.11 -14.21
C PRO A 193 -4.72 13.96 -14.59
N LYS A 194 -4.77 14.40 -15.84
CA LYS A 194 -5.81 15.32 -16.32
C LYS A 194 -7.21 14.69 -16.43
N LYS A 195 -7.38 13.40 -16.09
CA LYS A 195 -8.61 12.65 -16.33
C LYS A 195 -9.02 11.83 -15.11
N ASN A 196 -10.33 11.77 -14.92
CA ASN A 196 -10.99 10.92 -13.94
C ASN A 196 -10.60 9.45 -14.15
N TRP A 197 -10.25 8.74 -13.07
CA TRP A 197 -9.87 7.33 -13.09
C TRP A 197 -10.94 6.46 -12.40
N PRO A 198 -11.97 5.98 -13.15
CA PRO A 198 -13.12 5.28 -12.56
C PRO A 198 -12.84 3.82 -12.16
N HIS A 199 -11.63 3.31 -12.42
CA HIS A 199 -11.33 1.89 -12.37
C HIS A 199 -11.31 1.30 -10.95
N LEU A 200 -11.01 2.13 -9.94
CA LEU A 200 -11.11 1.72 -8.53
C LEU A 200 -12.55 1.31 -8.18
N LEU A 201 -13.54 2.10 -8.63
CA LEU A 201 -14.95 1.79 -8.38
C LEU A 201 -15.35 0.45 -9.00
N THR A 202 -14.86 0.18 -10.22
CA THR A 202 -15.10 -1.10 -10.89
C THR A 202 -14.52 -2.27 -10.09
N LEU A 203 -13.27 -2.17 -9.63
CA LEU A 203 -12.62 -3.19 -8.81
C LEU A 203 -13.43 -3.48 -7.54
N LEU A 204 -13.85 -2.43 -6.82
CA LEU A 204 -14.62 -2.56 -5.58
C LEU A 204 -16.01 -3.16 -5.82
N LYS A 205 -16.71 -2.74 -6.89
CA LYS A 205 -18.03 -3.29 -7.24
C LYS A 205 -17.98 -4.77 -7.62
N HIS A 206 -16.94 -5.19 -8.35
CA HIS A 206 -16.76 -6.59 -8.76
C HIS A 206 -16.30 -7.47 -7.60
N SER A 207 -15.37 -6.96 -6.78
CA SER A 207 -14.74 -7.74 -5.71
C SER A 207 -15.60 -7.81 -4.44
N ARG A 208 -16.40 -6.76 -4.16
CA ARG A 208 -17.16 -6.56 -2.91
C ARG A 208 -16.36 -6.92 -1.65
N PRO A 209 -15.15 -6.37 -1.49
CA PRO A 209 -14.23 -6.81 -0.45
C PRO A 209 -14.65 -6.30 0.93
N PRO A 210 -14.31 -7.01 2.03
CA PRO A 210 -14.47 -6.52 3.40
C PRO A 210 -13.35 -5.51 3.74
N LEU A 211 -13.27 -4.43 2.96
CA LEU A 211 -12.17 -3.47 3.02
C LEU A 211 -12.24 -2.67 4.33
N THR A 212 -11.16 -2.76 5.12
CA THR A 212 -11.01 -2.07 6.41
C THR A 212 -10.08 -0.87 6.34
N SER A 213 -9.15 -0.86 5.37
CA SER A 213 -8.16 0.19 5.18
C SER A 213 -8.05 0.54 3.68
N LEU A 214 -8.20 1.83 3.37
CA LEU A 214 -8.06 2.38 2.02
C LEU A 214 -7.13 3.58 2.08
N THR A 215 -6.00 3.50 1.37
CA THR A 215 -5.04 4.58 1.22
C THR A 215 -4.91 4.95 -0.26
N LEU A 216 -5.18 6.21 -0.58
CA LEU A 216 -5.06 6.82 -1.90
C LEU A 216 -4.14 8.04 -1.75
N ILE A 217 -2.99 8.03 -2.42
CA ILE A 217 -2.02 9.14 -2.41
C ILE A 217 -1.78 9.55 -3.86
N GLY A 218 -1.93 10.84 -4.18
CA GLY A 218 -1.72 11.36 -5.54
C GLY A 218 -2.73 10.85 -6.57
N PHE A 219 -3.84 10.26 -6.10
CA PHE A 219 -4.68 9.41 -6.94
C PHE A 219 -5.72 10.22 -7.74
N PRO A 220 -5.82 10.08 -9.08
CA PRO A 220 -6.71 10.88 -9.92
C PRO A 220 -8.15 10.39 -9.90
N THR A 221 -8.81 10.59 -8.78
CA THR A 221 -10.24 10.36 -8.66
C THR A 221 -10.96 11.68 -8.45
N MET A 222 -12.10 11.83 -9.12
CA MET A 222 -13.04 12.90 -8.77
C MET A 222 -13.67 12.60 -7.42
N GLU A 223 -13.97 13.63 -6.62
CA GLU A 223 -14.65 13.52 -5.33
C GLU A 223 -15.91 12.63 -5.40
N ARG A 224 -16.75 12.82 -6.43
CA ARG A 224 -17.94 11.98 -6.66
C ARG A 224 -17.61 10.49 -6.76
N ASN A 225 -16.52 10.15 -7.45
CA ASN A 225 -16.12 8.75 -7.61
C ASN A 225 -15.55 8.17 -6.32
N LEU A 226 -14.83 8.98 -5.53
CA LEU A 226 -14.40 8.58 -4.19
C LEU A 226 -15.62 8.25 -3.31
N ILE A 227 -16.62 9.14 -3.28
CA ILE A 227 -17.87 8.91 -2.52
C ILE A 227 -18.56 7.60 -2.94
N GLU A 228 -18.62 7.31 -4.24
CA GLU A 228 -19.16 6.03 -4.74
C GLU A 228 -18.32 4.81 -4.33
N CYS A 229 -17.00 4.95 -4.24
CA CYS A 229 -16.12 3.90 -3.71
C CYS A 229 -16.39 3.65 -2.21
N LEU A 230 -16.60 4.72 -1.43
CA LEU A 230 -16.92 4.64 -0.01
C LEU A 230 -18.27 3.94 0.25
N LYS A 231 -19.27 4.16 -0.62
CA LYS A 231 -20.54 3.40 -0.57
C LYS A 231 -20.35 1.89 -0.75
N CYS A 232 -19.31 1.47 -1.45
CA CYS A 232 -19.00 0.05 -1.67
C CYS A 232 -18.17 -0.56 -0.53
N THR A 233 -17.72 0.23 0.45
CA THR A 233 -16.76 -0.18 1.50
C THR A 233 -17.30 0.20 2.89
N THR A 234 -18.43 -0.39 3.26
CA THR A 234 -19.14 -0.06 4.51
C THR A 234 -18.38 -0.43 5.77
N ASP A 235 -17.45 -1.40 5.69
CA ASP A 235 -16.60 -1.85 6.81
C ASP A 235 -15.31 -1.04 6.99
N LEU A 236 -15.14 0.03 6.21
CA LEU A 236 -13.92 0.84 6.23
C LEU A 236 -13.71 1.50 7.60
N ARG A 237 -12.52 1.28 8.16
CA ARG A 237 -12.06 1.85 9.44
C ARG A 237 -11.02 2.94 9.27
N LYS A 238 -10.16 2.81 8.26
CA LYS A 238 -9.13 3.79 7.94
C LYS A 238 -9.29 4.26 6.50
N LEU A 239 -9.42 5.58 6.33
CA LEU A 239 -9.37 6.23 5.03
C LEU A 239 -8.22 7.23 5.02
N THR A 240 -7.30 7.05 4.08
CA THR A 240 -6.29 8.05 3.72
C THR A 240 -6.50 8.44 2.27
N ALA A 241 -6.75 9.71 1.98
CA ALA A 241 -6.97 10.25 0.64
C ALA A 241 -6.21 11.57 0.48
N ARG A 242 -4.88 11.47 0.32
CA ARG A 242 -3.99 12.63 0.16
C ARG A 242 -3.87 13.02 -1.30
N ALA A 243 -3.82 14.33 -1.57
CA ALA A 243 -3.84 14.89 -2.93
C ALA A 243 -5.05 14.40 -3.77
N VAL A 244 -6.14 14.01 -3.12
CA VAL A 244 -7.44 13.78 -3.73
C VAL A 244 -8.26 15.03 -3.47
N GLY A 245 -8.71 15.75 -4.51
CA GLY A 245 -9.40 17.03 -4.39
C GLY A 245 -10.76 16.95 -3.69
N CYS A 246 -10.75 16.67 -2.39
CA CYS A 246 -11.91 16.54 -1.52
C CYS A 246 -12.37 17.93 -1.05
N THR A 247 -13.68 18.09 -0.93
CA THR A 247 -14.33 19.32 -0.47
C THR A 247 -15.26 19.02 0.71
N ASP A 248 -15.96 20.04 1.21
CA ASP A 248 -17.00 19.88 2.23
C ASP A 248 -18.06 18.84 1.85
N ALA A 249 -18.26 18.56 0.56
CA ALA A 249 -19.15 17.50 0.11
C ALA A 249 -18.71 16.11 0.60
N THR A 250 -17.40 15.82 0.60
CA THR A 250 -16.85 14.59 1.19
C THR A 250 -17.10 14.51 2.69
N LEU A 251 -16.81 15.58 3.44
CA LEU A 251 -17.04 15.60 4.89
C LEU A 251 -18.52 15.46 5.23
N LYS A 252 -19.39 16.15 4.49
CA LYS A 252 -20.84 16.05 4.65
C LYS A 252 -21.34 14.64 4.38
N ALA A 253 -20.80 13.96 3.37
CA ALA A 253 -21.18 12.57 3.07
C ALA A 253 -20.71 11.57 4.15
N LEU A 254 -19.62 11.89 4.86
CA LEU A 254 -19.16 11.12 6.02
C LEU A 254 -19.88 11.52 7.32
N THR A 255 -20.42 12.73 7.43
CA THR A 255 -21.10 13.21 8.64
C THR A 255 -22.35 12.37 8.92
N VAL A 256 -22.53 11.95 10.19
CA VAL A 256 -23.69 11.16 10.59
C VAL A 256 -24.92 12.06 10.65
N ASN A 257 -25.99 11.64 9.98
CA ASN A 257 -27.29 12.28 10.08
C ASN A 257 -28.24 11.39 10.90
N ASP A 258 -28.56 11.83 12.12
CA ASP A 258 -29.44 11.08 13.03
C ASP A 258 -30.85 10.85 12.47
N SER A 259 -31.30 11.66 11.50
CA SER A 259 -32.59 11.48 10.83
C SER A 259 -32.60 10.38 9.77
N ASP A 260 -31.44 9.97 9.26
CA ASP A 260 -31.31 8.89 8.27
C ASP A 260 -30.02 8.07 8.48
N PRO A 261 -30.04 7.11 9.42
CA PRO A 261 -28.90 6.23 9.69
C PRO A 261 -28.46 5.38 8.49
N SER A 262 -29.35 5.17 7.50
CA SER A 262 -29.04 4.35 6.32
C SER A 262 -28.11 5.06 5.33
N SER A 263 -28.02 6.38 5.43
CA SER A 263 -27.19 7.22 4.56
C SER A 263 -25.71 7.31 5.00
N ILE A 264 -25.37 6.80 6.19
CA ILE A 264 -24.03 6.94 6.77
C ILE A 264 -23.01 6.15 5.94
N LEU A 265 -22.06 6.86 5.32
CA LEU A 265 -20.94 6.24 4.63
C LEU A 265 -19.88 5.77 5.62
N CYS A 266 -19.44 4.51 5.51
CA CYS A 266 -18.39 3.93 6.36
C CYS A 266 -18.68 4.17 7.87
N PRO A 267 -19.76 3.59 8.42
CA PRO A 267 -20.15 3.78 9.83
C PRO A 267 -19.08 3.32 10.85
N ARG A 268 -18.08 2.55 10.41
CA ARG A 268 -16.97 2.06 11.23
C ARG A 268 -15.69 2.89 11.11
N LEU A 269 -15.77 4.06 10.47
CA LEU A 269 -14.57 4.88 10.23
C LEU A 269 -14.02 5.43 11.54
N GLN A 270 -12.76 5.08 11.82
CA GLN A 270 -12.02 5.42 13.02
C GLN A 270 -10.93 6.46 12.74
N CYS A 271 -10.24 6.33 11.60
CA CYS A 271 -9.15 7.21 11.20
C CYS A 271 -9.44 7.82 9.84
N LEU A 272 -9.37 9.14 9.74
CA LEU A 272 -9.57 9.88 8.50
C LEU A 272 -8.39 10.81 8.22
N ASP A 273 -7.70 10.59 7.11
CA ASP A 273 -6.65 11.45 6.60
C ASP A 273 -7.01 11.95 5.21
N LEU A 274 -7.15 13.26 5.03
CA LEU A 274 -7.48 13.86 3.73
C LEU A 274 -6.37 14.79 3.21
N GLY A 275 -5.18 14.71 3.82
CA GLY A 275 -4.00 15.49 3.45
C GLY A 275 -4.14 17.01 3.61
N VAL A 276 -3.09 17.71 3.18
CA VAL A 276 -2.97 19.18 3.32
C VAL A 276 -3.67 19.98 2.21
N ASP A 277 -3.91 19.36 1.04
CA ASP A 277 -4.50 20.05 -0.11
C ASP A 277 -6.00 20.31 0.01
N SER A 278 -6.65 19.64 0.95
CA SER A 278 -8.09 19.76 1.14
C SER A 278 -8.46 21.11 1.76
N CYS A 279 -9.37 21.83 1.10
CA CYS A 279 -9.86 23.14 1.53
C CYS A 279 -11.22 23.02 2.23
N PHE A 280 -11.25 22.34 3.37
CA PHE A 280 -12.50 22.18 4.14
C PHE A 280 -12.82 23.40 4.99
N SER A 281 -14.11 23.74 5.08
CA SER A 281 -14.56 24.74 6.05
C SER A 281 -14.46 24.22 7.49
N LEU A 282 -14.27 25.15 8.42
CA LEU A 282 -14.24 24.86 9.85
C LEU A 282 -15.52 24.16 10.31
N GLU A 283 -16.67 24.64 9.82
CA GLU A 283 -17.99 24.09 10.14
C GLU A 283 -18.15 22.64 9.67
N ALA A 284 -17.68 22.30 8.46
CA ALA A 284 -17.74 20.93 7.96
C ALA A 284 -16.86 19.97 8.77
N LYS A 285 -15.64 20.40 9.14
CA LYS A 285 -14.75 19.63 10.02
C LYS A 285 -15.41 19.40 11.38
N LYS A 286 -15.94 20.46 12.00
CA LYS A 286 -16.62 20.41 13.30
C LYS A 286 -17.84 19.51 13.27
N ALA A 287 -18.70 19.65 12.26
CA ALA A 287 -19.89 18.83 12.10
C ALA A 287 -19.53 17.34 12.00
N LEU A 288 -18.51 16.99 11.21
CA LEU A 288 -18.03 15.61 11.10
C LEU A 288 -17.59 15.07 12.47
N ILE A 289 -16.67 15.77 13.16
CA ILE A 289 -16.12 15.34 14.45
C ILE A 289 -17.25 15.13 15.46
N LEU A 290 -18.11 16.14 15.66
CA LEU A 290 -19.17 16.08 16.66
C LEU A 290 -20.23 15.02 16.35
N SER A 291 -20.53 14.79 15.06
CA SER A 291 -21.50 13.74 14.67
C SER A 291 -20.97 12.32 14.92
N ARG A 292 -19.64 12.14 14.83
CA ARG A 292 -18.97 10.83 14.94
C ARG A 292 -18.27 10.58 16.26
N TRP A 293 -18.24 11.56 17.15
CA TRP A 293 -17.64 11.37 18.46
C TRP A 293 -18.62 10.65 19.40
N GLY A 294 -18.26 9.43 19.81
CA GLY A 294 -19.05 8.64 20.76
C GLY A 294 -18.85 9.02 22.23
N GLY A 295 -17.80 9.78 22.56
CA GLY A 295 -17.33 9.98 23.92
C GLY A 295 -16.72 8.70 24.50
N HIS A 296 -15.43 8.71 24.81
CA HIS A 296 -14.82 7.62 25.59
C HIS A 296 -15.15 7.81 27.07
N GLY A 297 -16.39 7.53 27.43
CA GLY A 297 -16.78 7.44 28.84
C GLY A 297 -16.03 6.30 29.50
N HIS A 298 -14.95 6.62 30.22
CA HIS A 298 -14.14 5.69 31.01
C HIS A 298 -15.05 4.74 31.82
N GLY A 299 -15.22 3.51 31.35
CA GLY A 299 -15.84 2.42 32.11
C GLY A 299 -17.31 2.09 31.82
N SER A 300 -17.99 2.79 30.90
CA SER A 300 -19.33 2.38 30.46
C SER A 300 -19.20 1.50 29.22
N HIS A 301 -19.52 0.21 29.36
CA HIS A 301 -19.71 -0.74 28.24
C HIS A 301 -20.93 -0.39 27.37
N SER A 302 -21.20 0.91 27.13
CA SER A 302 -22.24 1.35 26.22
C SER A 302 -21.96 0.76 24.84
N SER A 303 -22.94 0.02 24.33
CA SER A 303 -22.94 -0.54 22.99
C SER A 303 -22.44 0.50 21.98
N LEU A 304 -21.44 0.13 21.18
CA LEU A 304 -20.93 0.96 20.09
C LEU A 304 -22.09 1.38 19.18
N VAL A 305 -22.43 2.66 19.20
CA VAL A 305 -23.43 3.23 18.30
C VAL A 305 -22.77 3.30 16.92
N PRO A 306 -23.31 2.63 15.88
CA PRO A 306 -22.75 2.69 14.54
C PRO A 306 -22.60 4.15 14.07
N GLY A 307 -21.47 4.48 13.46
CA GLY A 307 -21.17 5.84 13.00
C GLY A 307 -20.42 6.72 14.00
N LYS A 308 -20.32 6.31 15.28
CA LYS A 308 -19.67 7.12 16.34
C LYS A 308 -18.28 6.63 16.74
N GLU A 309 -17.50 6.18 15.76
CA GLU A 309 -16.19 5.54 15.98
C GLU A 309 -14.99 6.42 15.62
N LEU A 310 -15.18 7.65 15.14
CA LEU A 310 -14.06 8.49 14.67
C LEU A 310 -13.20 8.92 15.87
N THR A 311 -11.93 8.54 15.84
CA THR A 311 -10.94 8.82 16.88
C THR A 311 -9.81 9.70 16.38
N GLU A 312 -9.53 9.70 15.08
CA GLU A 312 -8.42 10.45 14.49
C GLU A 312 -8.87 11.19 13.23
N LEU A 313 -8.53 12.48 13.14
CA LEU A 313 -8.69 13.30 11.95
C LEU A 313 -7.38 14.03 11.62
N TRP A 314 -6.82 13.69 10.46
CA TRP A 314 -5.74 14.44 9.82
C TRP A 314 -6.32 15.26 8.68
N ALA A 315 -6.46 16.56 8.92
CA ALA A 315 -6.93 17.51 7.92
C ALA A 315 -6.05 18.75 7.95
N SER A 316 -5.69 19.26 6.77
CA SER A 316 -4.84 20.44 6.56
C SER A 316 -4.89 21.49 7.69
N TYR A 317 -3.73 21.80 8.24
CA TYR A 317 -3.50 22.95 9.09
C TYR A 317 -2.94 24.06 8.23
N LYS A 318 -3.75 25.08 7.96
CA LYS A 318 -3.19 26.40 7.69
C LYS A 318 -3.10 27.08 9.05
N PRO A 319 -1.89 27.49 9.51
CA PRO A 319 -1.76 28.31 10.72
C PRO A 319 -2.45 29.64 10.46
N ASP A 320 -3.75 29.66 10.68
CA ASP A 320 -4.61 30.83 10.60
C ASP A 320 -5.34 30.96 11.93
N VAL A 321 -5.89 32.15 12.18
CA VAL A 321 -6.46 32.62 13.47
C VAL A 321 -7.63 31.77 13.97
N ASN A 322 -8.09 30.78 13.20
CA ASN A 322 -9.26 29.94 13.48
C ASN A 322 -8.87 28.47 13.66
N ASP A 323 -8.01 28.18 14.64
CA ASP A 323 -7.72 26.80 15.03
C ASP A 323 -9.00 26.15 15.59
N ILE A 324 -9.44 25.06 14.95
CA ILE A 324 -10.61 24.28 15.36
C ILE A 324 -10.48 23.76 16.79
N SER A 325 -9.26 23.60 17.30
CA SER A 325 -9.00 23.20 18.68
C SER A 325 -9.50 24.23 19.72
N THR A 326 -9.70 25.49 19.30
CA THR A 326 -10.23 26.56 20.17
C THR A 326 -11.75 26.48 20.37
N ASP A 327 -12.47 25.70 19.55
CA ASP A 327 -13.89 25.45 19.75
C ASP A 327 -14.10 24.61 21.02
N PRO A 328 -14.90 25.06 22.01
CA PRO A 328 -15.05 24.34 23.28
C PRO A 328 -15.57 22.91 23.15
N ALA A 329 -16.39 22.62 22.13
CA ALA A 329 -16.91 21.28 21.92
C ALA A 329 -15.81 20.35 21.36
N ILE A 330 -14.97 20.85 20.45
CA ILE A 330 -13.84 20.10 19.90
C ILE A 330 -12.74 19.93 20.94
N ALA A 331 -12.42 20.97 21.71
CA ALA A 331 -11.48 20.90 22.83
C ALA A 331 -11.89 19.81 23.83
N LYS A 332 -13.19 19.69 24.10
CA LYS A 332 -13.73 18.60 24.93
C LYS A 332 -13.47 17.24 24.30
N CYS A 333 -13.78 17.03 23.02
CA CYS A 333 -13.46 15.78 22.31
C CYS A 333 -11.97 15.41 22.43
N ILE A 334 -11.08 16.39 22.23
CA ILE A 334 -9.62 16.19 22.35
C ILE A 334 -9.24 15.78 23.78
N SER A 335 -9.79 16.45 24.79
CA SER A 335 -9.55 16.10 26.20
C SER A 335 -10.05 14.70 26.58
N GLU A 336 -11.02 14.18 25.84
CA GLU A 336 -11.58 12.83 25.98
C GLU A 336 -10.88 11.79 25.08
N GLY A 337 -9.79 12.16 24.39
CA GLY A 337 -8.93 11.25 23.63
C GLY A 337 -9.05 11.33 22.10
N PHE A 338 -9.84 12.26 21.55
CA PHE A 338 -9.85 12.49 20.10
C PHE A 338 -8.50 13.06 19.63
N CYS A 339 -7.88 12.45 18.63
CA CYS A 339 -6.63 12.91 18.05
C CYS A 339 -6.92 13.83 16.86
N LEU A 340 -6.60 15.11 17.04
CA LEU A 340 -6.53 16.07 15.95
C LEU A 340 -5.05 16.33 15.70
N ASP A 341 -4.50 15.77 14.63
CA ASP A 341 -3.08 15.88 14.33
C ASP A 341 -2.88 16.59 12.99
N PHE A 342 -1.78 17.32 12.93
CA PHE A 342 -1.41 18.18 11.83
C PHE A 342 -0.07 17.70 11.30
N GLU A 343 -0.03 17.31 10.03
CA GLU A 343 1.24 16.93 9.43
C GLU A 343 2.14 18.17 9.30
N TRP A 344 3.22 18.17 10.08
CA TRP A 344 4.34 19.08 9.92
C TRP A 344 5.22 18.53 8.79
N TRP A 345 5.04 19.05 7.58
CA TRP A 345 5.91 18.74 6.44
C TRP A 345 7.12 19.68 6.39
#